data_AF-A0A0K6GXL5-F1
#
_entry.id   AF-A0A0K6GXL5-F1
#
_cell.length_a   1.000
_cell.length_b   1.000
_cell.length_c   1.000
_cell.angle_alpha   90.00
_cell.angle_beta   90.00
_cell.angle_gamma   90.00
#
_symmetry.space_group_name_H-M   'P 1'
#
loop_
_entity.id
_entity.type
_entity.pdbx_description
1 polymer ?
#
loop_
_entity_poly.entity_id
_entity_poly.type
_entity_poly.pdbx_seq_one_letter_code
_entity_poly.pdbx_strand_id
1 'polypeptide(L)'
;MRRLFALCITALFLAGGLPGSLALAESSCARTQAPQRCEAARMGATACTDLNTGARQACVAEFTPPLVCKRQRDSRSCEALVAAHAACTGQTGAGLRACIRARLPAADCSRHARPERCQGMAEAEAQCSHTFGAARRQCVRRALSRLLPDDVTQP
;
A
#
# COMPACT_ATOMS: atom_id res chain seq x y z
N MET A 1 11.49 -52.07 -7.88
CA MET A 1 12.17 -51.62 -9.11
C MET A 1 12.63 -50.18 -8.93
N ARG A 2 13.89 -49.98 -8.55
CA ARG A 2 14.55 -48.67 -8.35
C ARG A 2 15.28 -48.29 -9.63
N ARG A 3 14.88 -47.19 -10.28
CA ARG A 3 15.58 -46.67 -11.46
C ARG A 3 16.73 -45.78 -11.00
N LEU A 4 17.96 -46.29 -11.16
CA LEU A 4 19.17 -45.50 -11.27
C LEU A 4 19.11 -44.69 -12.57
N PHE A 5 19.17 -43.36 -12.49
CA PHE A 5 19.64 -42.50 -13.58
C PHE A 5 20.02 -41.15 -12.97
N ALA A 6 21.30 -40.99 -12.64
CA ALA A 6 21.86 -39.67 -12.33
C ALA A 6 23.39 -39.74 -12.42
N LEU A 7 23.91 -39.65 -13.64
CA LEU A 7 25.29 -39.32 -13.91
C LEU A 7 25.34 -38.45 -15.18
N CYS A 8 26.27 -37.49 -15.16
CA CYS A 8 26.57 -36.47 -16.16
C CYS A 8 25.66 -35.23 -16.15
N ILE A 9 26.22 -34.08 -15.76
CA ILE A 9 26.76 -33.09 -16.71
C ILE A 9 27.38 -31.93 -15.89
N THR A 10 28.72 -31.95 -15.92
CA THR A 10 29.67 -30.83 -16.00
C THR A 10 29.38 -29.49 -15.31
N ALA A 11 30.35 -29.14 -14.46
CA ALA A 11 30.83 -27.80 -14.12
C ALA A 11 30.75 -26.78 -15.27
N LEU A 12 30.40 -25.53 -14.94
CA LEU A 12 30.99 -24.31 -15.50
C LEU A 12 30.35 -23.09 -14.83
N PHE A 13 31.11 -22.36 -14.00
CA PHE A 13 31.42 -20.92 -14.15
C PHE A 13 31.92 -20.31 -12.83
N LEU A 14 33.23 -20.14 -12.78
CA LEU A 14 33.92 -19.19 -11.91
C LEU A 14 33.74 -17.76 -12.44
N ALA A 15 33.78 -16.84 -11.48
CA ALA A 15 34.32 -15.47 -11.56
C ALA A 15 33.61 -14.45 -12.45
N GLY A 16 33.12 -13.40 -11.79
CA GLY A 16 32.65 -12.17 -12.44
C GLY A 16 32.12 -11.16 -11.43
N GLY A 17 33.01 -10.65 -10.57
CA GLY A 17 32.71 -9.44 -9.81
C GLY A 17 32.71 -8.22 -10.74
N LEU A 18 31.68 -7.38 -10.63
CA LEU A 18 31.77 -5.98 -10.99
C LEU A 18 31.09 -5.13 -9.90
N PRO A 19 31.85 -4.28 -9.20
CA PRO A 19 31.32 -3.25 -8.33
C PRO A 19 30.90 -2.04 -9.18
N GLY A 20 29.75 -1.47 -8.87
CA GLY A 20 29.37 -0.16 -9.42
C GLY A 20 27.95 -0.11 -9.94
N SER A 21 27.01 0.24 -9.06
CA SER A 21 25.71 0.77 -9.47
C SER A 21 25.11 1.63 -8.35
N LEU A 22 25.78 2.72 -7.99
CA LEU A 22 25.18 3.79 -7.17
C LEU A 22 24.50 4.88 -8.02
N ALA A 23 24.15 4.59 -9.29
CA ALA A 23 23.43 5.50 -10.18
C ALA A 23 22.13 4.91 -10.75
N LEU A 24 21.39 4.11 -9.97
CA LEU A 24 20.19 3.39 -10.42
C LEU A 24 18.84 3.94 -9.92
N ALA A 25 18.78 5.09 -9.26
CA ALA A 25 17.54 5.53 -8.62
C ALA A 25 16.64 6.46 -9.49
N GLU A 26 17.20 7.33 -10.34
CA GLU A 26 16.41 8.32 -11.08
C GLU A 26 15.91 7.83 -12.46
N SER A 27 16.63 6.89 -13.09
CA SER A 27 16.45 6.50 -14.51
C SER A 27 15.67 5.21 -14.74
N SER A 28 15.03 4.64 -13.71
CA SER A 28 14.48 3.27 -13.77
C SER A 28 13.07 3.19 -14.35
N CYS A 29 12.14 4.08 -13.97
CA CYS A 29 10.76 4.00 -14.47
C CYS A 29 10.56 4.56 -15.88
N ALA A 30 11.31 5.61 -16.24
CA ALA A 30 11.23 6.26 -17.56
C ALA A 30 11.56 5.32 -18.74
N ARG A 31 12.31 4.24 -18.49
CA ARG A 31 12.74 3.25 -19.50
C ARG A 31 11.85 2.00 -19.57
N THR A 32 10.80 1.94 -18.75
CA THR A 32 9.88 0.80 -18.76
C THR A 32 8.82 0.93 -19.85
N GLN A 33 8.18 -0.19 -20.22
CA GLN A 33 7.06 -0.18 -21.18
C GLN A 33 5.83 0.58 -20.65
N ALA A 34 5.72 0.76 -19.33
CA ALA A 34 4.63 1.49 -18.69
C ALA A 34 5.15 2.43 -17.59
N PRO A 35 5.76 3.57 -17.95
CA PRO A 35 6.42 4.47 -16.99
C PRO A 35 5.47 4.95 -15.89
N GLN A 36 4.24 5.32 -16.24
CA GLN A 36 3.24 5.78 -15.27
C GLN A 36 2.86 4.70 -14.24
N ARG A 37 2.82 3.42 -14.65
CA ARG A 37 2.57 2.29 -13.74
C ARG A 37 3.74 2.06 -12.81
N CYS A 38 4.95 2.15 -13.35
CA CYS A 38 6.16 2.06 -12.55
C CYS A 38 6.21 3.16 -11.49
N GLU A 39 5.92 4.40 -11.86
CA GLU A 39 5.90 5.53 -10.92
C GLU A 39 4.85 5.36 -9.82
N ALA A 40 3.64 4.93 -10.18
CA ALA A 40 2.60 4.63 -9.20
C ALA A 40 3.03 3.54 -8.21
N ALA A 41 3.58 2.44 -8.71
CA ALA A 41 4.10 1.36 -7.88
C ALA A 41 5.26 1.82 -6.98
N ARG A 42 6.13 2.70 -7.49
CA ARG A 42 7.24 3.29 -6.73
C ARG A 42 6.73 4.12 -5.57
N MET A 43 5.69 4.94 -5.76
CA MET A 43 5.06 5.70 -4.68
C MET A 43 4.60 4.79 -3.53
N GLY A 44 3.86 3.71 -3.84
CA GLY A 44 3.44 2.74 -2.83
C GLY A 44 4.62 2.00 -2.18
N ALA A 45 5.63 1.61 -2.96
CA ALA A 45 6.82 0.92 -2.45
C ALA A 45 7.61 1.78 -1.45
N THR A 46 7.79 3.07 -1.74
CA THR A 46 8.48 4.04 -0.88
C THR A 46 7.75 4.24 0.45
N ALA A 47 6.41 4.20 0.43
CA ALA A 47 5.60 4.29 1.64
C ALA A 47 5.67 3.04 2.51
N CYS A 48 6.23 1.92 2.05
CA CYS A 48 6.15 0.62 2.73
C CYS A 48 7.52 -0.06 2.91
N THR A 49 8.60 0.73 2.91
CA THR A 49 9.99 0.25 3.00
C THR A 49 10.35 -0.38 4.34
N ASP A 50 9.67 0.01 5.42
CA ASP A 50 9.88 -0.44 6.80
C ASP A 50 9.11 -1.73 7.16
N LEU A 51 8.33 -2.29 6.23
CA LEU A 51 7.49 -3.46 6.48
C LEU A 51 8.10 -4.76 5.94
N ASN A 52 7.85 -5.86 6.66
CA ASN A 52 8.16 -7.21 6.19
C ASN A 52 7.27 -7.63 5.01
N THR A 53 7.64 -8.72 4.32
CA THR A 53 6.96 -9.18 3.08
C THR A 53 5.46 -9.37 3.21
N GLY A 54 4.99 -9.93 4.34
CA GLY A 54 3.57 -10.21 4.57
C GLY A 54 2.72 -8.94 4.67
N ALA A 55 3.17 -7.93 5.42
CA ALA A 55 2.44 -6.66 5.55
C ALA A 55 2.70 -5.72 4.35
N ARG A 56 3.88 -5.80 3.74
CA ARG A 56 4.34 -4.88 2.68
C ARG A 56 3.45 -4.90 1.46
N GLN A 57 3.04 -6.07 0.97
CA GLN A 57 2.18 -6.14 -0.23
C GLN A 57 0.84 -5.42 -0.04
N ALA A 58 0.19 -5.63 1.10
CA ALA A 58 -1.06 -4.96 1.43
C ALA A 58 -0.87 -3.45 1.65
N CYS A 59 0.24 -3.04 2.26
CA CYS A 59 0.59 -1.63 2.39
C CYS A 59 0.80 -0.97 1.02
N VAL A 60 1.57 -1.61 0.12
CA VAL A 60 1.84 -1.06 -1.21
C VAL A 60 0.54 -0.86 -1.97
N ALA A 61 -0.39 -1.82 -1.88
CA ALA A 61 -1.71 -1.70 -2.52
C ALA A 61 -2.52 -0.50 -1.98
N GLU A 62 -2.42 -0.19 -0.69
CA GLU A 62 -3.12 0.93 -0.07
C GLU A 62 -2.54 2.29 -0.47
N PHE A 63 -1.21 2.40 -0.52
CA PHE A 63 -0.53 3.67 -0.81
C PHE A 63 -0.17 3.87 -2.28
N THR A 64 -0.50 2.91 -3.17
CA THR A 64 -0.33 3.09 -4.61
C THR A 64 -1.57 3.78 -5.19
N PRO A 65 -1.46 5.02 -5.69
CA PRO A 65 -2.60 5.66 -6.34
C PRO A 65 -2.92 4.94 -7.65
N PRO A 66 -4.20 4.75 -8.00
CA PRO A 66 -4.59 4.24 -9.29
C PRO A 66 -4.26 5.26 -10.38
N LEU A 67 -3.96 4.78 -11.59
CA LEU A 67 -3.51 5.63 -12.71
C LEU A 67 -4.54 6.68 -13.13
N VAL A 68 -5.83 6.41 -12.93
CA VAL A 68 -6.92 7.27 -13.36
C VAL A 68 -7.91 7.46 -12.21
N CYS A 69 -7.71 8.54 -11.44
CA CYS A 69 -8.58 8.87 -10.30
C CYS A 69 -10.04 9.10 -10.69
N LYS A 70 -10.30 9.67 -11.88
CA LYS A 70 -11.66 9.91 -12.38
C LYS A 70 -12.51 8.65 -12.54
N ARG A 71 -11.89 7.46 -12.61
CA ARG A 71 -12.61 6.18 -12.71
C ARG A 71 -12.84 5.51 -11.34
N GLN A 72 -12.39 6.13 -10.26
CA GLN A 72 -12.57 5.60 -8.91
C GLN A 72 -13.93 6.04 -8.37
N ARG A 73 -14.51 5.19 -7.51
CA ARG A 73 -15.74 5.50 -6.77
C ARG A 73 -15.58 6.77 -5.93
N ASP A 74 -14.39 6.96 -5.38
CA ASP A 74 -13.99 8.15 -4.64
C ASP A 74 -12.80 8.82 -5.34
N SER A 75 -13.11 9.62 -6.36
CA SER A 75 -12.10 10.36 -7.13
C SER A 75 -11.38 11.40 -6.27
N ARG A 76 -12.09 12.05 -5.33
CA ARG A 76 -11.53 13.08 -4.45
C ARG A 76 -10.44 12.51 -3.55
N SER A 77 -10.68 11.37 -2.91
CA SER A 77 -9.68 10.71 -2.07
C SER A 77 -8.49 10.20 -2.89
N CYS A 78 -8.73 9.74 -4.12
CA CYS A 78 -7.64 9.35 -5.02
C CYS A 78 -6.75 10.55 -5.38
N GLU A 79 -7.33 11.67 -5.80
CA GLU A 79 -6.60 12.90 -6.14
C GLU A 79 -5.83 13.42 -4.93
N ALA A 80 -6.43 13.38 -3.75
CA ALA A 80 -5.76 13.73 -2.50
C ALA A 80 -4.58 12.80 -2.18
N LEU A 81 -4.67 11.50 -2.44
CA LEU A 81 -3.56 10.57 -2.26
C LEU A 81 -2.38 10.90 -3.18
N VAL A 82 -2.64 11.22 -4.44
CA VAL A 82 -1.61 11.64 -5.40
C VAL A 82 -0.96 12.95 -4.93
N ALA A 83 -1.76 13.94 -4.56
CA ALA A 83 -1.27 15.23 -4.06
C ALA A 83 -0.47 15.07 -2.75
N ALA A 84 -0.91 14.17 -1.86
CA ALA A 84 -0.24 13.91 -0.60
C ALA A 84 1.14 13.26 -0.81
N HIS A 85 1.28 12.33 -1.76
CA HIS A 85 2.60 11.80 -2.14
C HIS A 85 3.56 12.91 -2.61
N ALA A 86 3.08 13.79 -3.49
CA ALA A 86 3.88 14.92 -3.96
C ALA A 86 4.24 15.91 -2.84
N ALA A 87 3.37 16.10 -1.85
CA ALA A 87 3.62 17.00 -0.71
C ALA A 87 4.49 16.39 0.40
N CYS A 88 4.65 15.07 0.41
CA CYS A 88 5.40 14.33 1.43
C CYS A 88 6.78 13.83 0.93
N THR A 89 7.32 14.46 -0.11
CA THR A 89 8.65 14.16 -0.65
C THR A 89 9.73 14.23 0.44
N GLY A 90 10.74 13.36 0.34
CA GLY A 90 11.83 13.27 1.31
C GLY A 90 11.53 12.38 2.51
N GLN A 91 10.27 11.95 2.70
CA GLN A 91 9.91 10.95 3.71
C GLN A 91 9.81 9.57 3.08
N THR A 92 10.01 8.52 3.89
CA THR A 92 9.82 7.12 3.48
C THR A 92 9.17 6.32 4.61
N GLY A 93 8.68 5.11 4.29
CA GLY A 93 8.14 4.17 5.27
C GLY A 93 7.03 4.77 6.15
N ALA A 94 7.10 4.51 7.46
CA ALA A 94 6.12 4.99 8.44
C ALA A 94 5.95 6.53 8.43
N GLY A 95 7.04 7.29 8.27
CA GLY A 95 6.99 8.75 8.21
C GLY A 95 6.15 9.23 7.02
N LEU A 96 6.43 8.69 5.83
CA LEU A 96 5.66 9.00 4.63
C LEU A 96 4.18 8.67 4.79
N ARG A 97 3.84 7.49 5.34
CA ARG A 97 2.45 7.11 5.59
C ARG A 97 1.74 8.06 6.56
N ALA A 98 2.40 8.48 7.63
CA ALA A 98 1.85 9.43 8.58
C ALA A 98 1.59 10.80 7.90
N CYS A 99 2.56 11.28 7.11
CA CYS A 99 2.44 12.52 6.36
C CYS A 99 1.28 12.50 5.35
N ILE A 100 1.13 11.39 4.62
CA ILE A 100 0.04 11.20 3.65
C ILE A 100 -1.31 11.23 4.34
N ARG A 101 -1.47 10.45 5.43
CA ARG A 101 -2.75 10.36 6.15
C ARG A 101 -3.21 11.70 6.70
N ALA A 102 -2.28 12.52 7.19
CA ALA A 102 -2.61 13.87 7.68
C ALA A 102 -3.14 14.81 6.58
N ARG A 103 -2.96 14.46 5.29
CA ARG A 103 -3.39 15.25 4.13
C ARG A 103 -4.60 14.67 3.41
N LEU A 104 -4.99 13.43 3.72
CA LEU A 104 -6.17 12.83 3.14
C LEU A 104 -7.44 13.49 3.71
N PRO A 105 -8.48 13.67 2.89
CA PRO A 105 -9.75 14.18 3.37
C PRO A 105 -10.37 13.21 4.39
N ALA A 106 -11.04 13.75 5.39
CA ALA A 106 -11.91 12.95 6.24
C ALA A 106 -13.05 12.33 5.42
N ALA A 107 -13.58 11.20 5.88
CA ALA A 107 -14.70 10.54 5.23
C ALA A 107 -15.94 11.46 5.23
N ASP A 108 -16.54 11.67 4.04
CA ASP A 108 -17.78 12.41 3.90
C ASP A 108 -18.99 11.53 4.23
N CYS A 109 -19.30 11.41 5.53
CA CYS A 109 -20.40 10.59 6.00
C CYS A 109 -21.79 11.24 5.86
N SER A 110 -21.87 12.49 5.40
CA SER A 110 -23.13 13.25 5.36
C SER A 110 -24.18 12.67 4.40
N ARG A 111 -23.74 11.94 3.38
CA ARG A 111 -24.59 11.35 2.34
C ARG A 111 -24.93 9.87 2.57
N HIS A 112 -24.50 9.31 3.70
CA HIS A 112 -24.77 7.91 4.04
C HIS A 112 -26.12 7.76 4.72
N ALA A 113 -26.83 6.67 4.44
CA ALA A 113 -28.09 6.33 5.11
C ALA A 113 -27.96 6.15 6.63
N ARG A 114 -26.74 5.83 7.10
CA ARG A 114 -26.36 5.69 8.50
C ARG A 114 -25.03 6.42 8.77
N PRO A 115 -25.07 7.74 9.00
CA PRO A 115 -23.88 8.56 9.17
C PRO A 115 -23.00 8.11 10.34
N GLU A 116 -23.59 7.70 11.45
CA GLU A 116 -22.90 7.20 12.64
C GLU A 116 -22.09 5.92 12.35
N ARG A 117 -22.64 4.99 11.56
CA ARG A 117 -21.90 3.80 11.13
C ARG A 117 -20.74 4.14 10.22
N CYS A 118 -20.91 5.12 9.32
CA CYS A 118 -19.84 5.61 8.48
C CYS A 118 -18.72 6.26 9.30
N GLN A 119 -19.06 7.09 10.29
CA GLN A 119 -18.11 7.73 11.19
C GLN A 119 -17.35 6.69 12.02
N GLY A 120 -18.05 5.73 12.61
CA GLY A 120 -17.42 4.63 13.35
C GLY A 120 -16.48 3.79 12.48
N MET A 121 -16.82 3.56 11.20
CA MET A 121 -15.90 2.91 10.25
C MET A 121 -14.64 3.75 10.00
N ALA A 122 -14.78 5.05 9.74
CA ALA A 122 -13.65 5.95 9.51
C ALA A 122 -12.73 6.02 10.73
N GLU A 123 -13.29 6.09 11.94
CA GLU A 123 -12.53 6.10 13.18
C GLU A 123 -11.83 4.75 13.43
N ALA A 124 -12.52 3.62 13.23
CA ALA A 124 -11.93 2.30 13.34
C ALA A 124 -10.75 2.11 12.37
N GLU A 125 -10.87 2.61 11.13
CA GLU A 125 -9.77 2.60 10.15
C GLU A 125 -8.59 3.47 10.57
N ALA A 126 -8.84 4.63 11.18
CA ALA A 126 -7.80 5.50 11.71
C ALA A 126 -7.01 4.84 12.85
N GLN A 127 -7.71 4.23 13.83
CA GLN A 127 -7.10 3.49 14.94
C GLN A 127 -6.24 2.30 14.45
N CYS A 128 -6.70 1.62 13.42
CA CYS A 128 -6.07 0.42 12.87
C CYS A 128 -5.04 0.69 11.77
N SER A 129 -4.73 1.95 11.52
CA SER A 129 -3.91 2.39 10.39
C SER A 129 -2.46 1.88 10.42
N HIS A 130 -1.96 1.40 11.56
CA HIS A 130 -0.63 0.81 11.69
C HIS A 130 -0.56 -0.66 11.23
N THR A 131 -1.71 -1.28 10.97
CA THR A 131 -1.80 -2.68 10.50
C THR A 131 -2.23 -2.74 9.03
N PHE A 132 -1.90 -3.85 8.37
CA PHE A 132 -2.20 -4.05 6.95
C PHE A 132 -2.81 -5.43 6.68
N GLY A 133 -3.50 -5.57 5.55
CA GLY A 133 -4.04 -6.84 5.09
C GLY A 133 -5.06 -7.46 6.06
N ALA A 134 -4.91 -8.75 6.38
CA ALA A 134 -5.83 -9.47 7.25
C ALA A 134 -5.86 -8.92 8.68
N ALA A 135 -4.69 -8.53 9.21
CA ALA A 135 -4.59 -7.94 10.55
C ALA A 135 -5.40 -6.64 10.64
N ARG A 136 -5.36 -5.80 9.60
CA ARG A 136 -6.19 -4.58 9.56
C ARG A 136 -7.67 -4.88 9.60
N ARG A 137 -8.14 -5.82 8.77
CA ARG A 137 -9.57 -6.19 8.77
C ARG A 137 -10.04 -6.69 10.14
N GLN A 138 -9.20 -7.45 10.82
CA GLN A 138 -9.51 -7.93 12.18
C GLN A 138 -9.52 -6.78 13.19
N CYS A 139 -8.54 -5.87 13.12
CA CYS A 139 -8.49 -4.69 13.97
C CYS A 139 -9.73 -3.82 13.78
N VAL A 140 -10.06 -3.46 12.53
CA VAL A 140 -11.20 -2.58 12.20
C VAL A 140 -12.51 -3.21 12.70
N ARG A 141 -12.70 -4.52 12.50
CA ARG A 141 -13.89 -5.22 13.00
C ARG A 141 -14.04 -5.09 14.52
N ARG A 142 -12.95 -5.26 15.27
CA ARG A 142 -12.93 -5.16 16.75
C ARG A 142 -13.03 -3.72 17.25
N ALA A 143 -12.51 -2.75 16.50
CA ALA A 143 -12.64 -1.33 16.82
C ALA A 143 -14.08 -0.88 16.60
N LEU A 144 -14.67 -1.23 15.45
CA LEU A 144 -16.05 -0.89 15.11
C LEU A 144 -17.05 -1.42 16.13
N SER A 145 -16.91 -2.67 16.57
CA SER A 145 -17.79 -3.27 17.59
C SER A 145 -17.68 -2.61 18.97
N ARG A 146 -16.66 -1.78 19.20
CA ARG A 146 -16.52 -0.98 20.43
C ARG A 146 -17.03 0.45 20.26
N LEU A 147 -17.05 0.96 19.02
CA LEU A 147 -17.45 2.33 18.71
C LEU A 147 -18.95 2.48 18.47
N LEU A 148 -19.63 1.43 18.01
CA LEU A 148 -21.06 1.47 17.69
C LEU A 148 -21.87 0.61 18.66
N PRO A 149 -22.96 1.14 19.23
CA PRO A 149 -23.92 0.34 19.98
C PRO A 149 -24.64 -0.66 19.05
N ASP A 150 -25.13 -1.76 19.62
CA ASP A 150 -25.67 -2.91 18.87
C ASP A 150 -26.81 -2.52 17.90
N ASP A 151 -27.62 -1.52 18.24
CA ASP A 151 -28.77 -1.06 17.43
C ASP A 151 -28.39 -0.46 16.07
N VAL A 152 -27.15 0.02 15.90
CA VAL A 152 -26.65 0.59 14.64
C VAL A 152 -25.96 -0.49 13.77
N THR A 153 -25.66 -1.64 14.35
CA THR A 153 -24.83 -2.68 13.72
C THR A 153 -25.64 -3.61 12.81
N GLN A 154 -26.96 -3.71 13.00
CA GLN A 154 -27.86 -4.51 12.16
C GLN A 154 -28.03 -3.91 10.76
N PRO A 155 -28.14 -4.71 9.68
CA PRO A 155 -28.15 -4.26 8.29
C PRO A 155 -29.29 -3.31 7.92
#